data_AF-A0A662MEG9-F1
#
_entry.id   AF-A0A662MEG9-F1
#
_cell.length_a   1.000
_cell.length_b   1.000
_cell.length_c   1.000
_cell.angle_alpha   90.00
_cell.angle_beta   90.00
_cell.angle_gamma   90.00
#
_symmetry.space_group_name_H-M   'P 1'
#
loop_
_entity.id
_entity.type
_entity.pdbx_description
1 polymer ?
#
loop_
_entity_poly.entity_id
_entity_poly.type
_entity_poly.pdbx_seq_one_letter_code
_entity_poly.pdbx_strand_id
1 'polypeptide(L)' 'MKSSAEEPKIGEKMYHIGLGFGVLSGFVLLPGDPGRVDLVLSFLEGSRVLCFK' A
#
# COMPACT_ATOMS: atom_id res chain seq x y z
N MET A 1 -18.48 11.74 -15.67
CA MET A 1 -17.30 12.03 -16.52
C MET A 1 -16.46 10.77 -16.59
N LYS A 2 -16.20 10.23 -17.78
CA LYS A 2 -15.20 9.17 -17.94
C LYS A 2 -13.82 9.86 -17.92
N SER A 3 -12.93 9.41 -17.04
CA SER A 3 -11.54 9.84 -17.05
C SER A 3 -10.96 9.59 -18.45
N SER A 4 -10.28 10.58 -19.02
CA SER A 4 -9.62 10.51 -20.33
C SER A 4 -8.30 9.76 -20.30
N ALA A 5 -7.82 9.38 -19.11
CA ALA A 5 -6.59 8.63 -18.91
C ALA A 5 -6.88 7.15 -18.69
N GLU A 6 -6.21 6.29 -19.46
CA GLU A 6 -6.12 4.87 -19.14
C GLU A 6 -5.41 4.67 -17.82
N GLU A 7 -5.91 3.78 -16.97
CA GLU A 7 -5.26 3.45 -15.71
C GLU A 7 -3.89 2.81 -16.02
N PRO A 8 -2.78 3.43 -15.59
CA PRO A 8 -1.47 2.84 -15.80
C PRO A 8 -1.41 1.47 -15.10
N LYS A 9 -0.82 0.48 -15.77
CA LYS A 9 -0.70 -0.89 -15.26
C LYS A 9 0.78 -1.26 -15.13
N ILE A 10 1.15 -1.87 -14.01
CA ILE A 10 2.48 -2.46 -13.83
C ILE A 10 2.29 -3.98 -13.80
N GLY A 11 2.16 -4.61 -14.97
CA GLY A 11 1.83 -6.04 -15.06
C GLY A 11 0.56 -6.38 -14.28
N GLU A 12 0.65 -7.34 -13.36
CA GLU A 12 -0.44 -7.75 -12.45
C GLU A 12 -0.50 -6.96 -11.13
N LYS A 13 0.28 -5.87 -11.00
CA LYS A 13 0.37 -5.05 -9.79
C LYS A 13 -0.42 -3.74 -9.94
N MET A 14 -0.95 -3.26 -8.82
CA MET A 14 -1.58 -1.95 -8.72
C MET A 14 -0.54 -0.85 -8.94
N TYR A 15 -0.83 0.12 -9.81
CA TYR A 15 0.16 1.11 -10.23
C TYR A 15 0.72 1.97 -9.10
N HIS A 16 -0.14 2.50 -8.22
CA HIS A 16 0.30 3.47 -7.22
C HIS A 16 1.12 2.86 -6.07
N ILE A 17 0.94 1.57 -5.79
CA ILE A 17 1.53 0.90 -4.63
C ILE A 17 2.40 -0.31 -5.01
N GLY A 18 2.40 -0.73 -6.28
CA GLY A 18 3.24 -1.83 -6.76
C GLY A 18 2.92 -3.21 -6.15
N LEU A 19 1.74 -3.38 -5.54
CA LEU A 19 1.33 -4.63 -4.90
C LEU A 19 0.37 -5.43 -5.80
N GLY A 20 0.56 -6.74 -5.81
CA GLY A 20 -0.29 -7.69 -6.51
C GLY A 20 -1.30 -8.36 -5.57
N PHE A 21 -2.18 -9.18 -6.14
CA PHE A 21 -3.16 -9.96 -5.38
C PHE A 21 -2.46 -10.94 -4.42
N GLY A 22 -3.06 -11.18 -3.23
CA GLY A 22 -2.52 -12.07 -2.20
C GLY A 22 -1.39 -11.49 -1.35
N VAL A 23 -0.88 -10.28 -1.67
CA VAL A 23 0.16 -9.62 -0.86
C VAL A 23 -0.42 -8.86 0.33
N LEU A 24 -1.66 -8.34 0.20
CA LEU A 24 -2.36 -7.60 1.25
C LEU A 24 -3.07 -8.55 2.22
N SER A 25 -2.93 -8.27 3.52
CA SER A 25 -3.78 -8.85 4.56
C SER A 25 -5.21 -8.34 4.44
N GLY A 26 -6.18 -9.04 5.07
CA GLY A 26 -7.58 -8.60 5.08
C GLY A 26 -7.80 -7.22 5.73
N PHE A 27 -6.87 -6.77 6.55
CA PHE A 27 -6.84 -5.44 7.15
C PHE A 27 -5.45 -4.81 6.99
N VAL A 28 -5.42 -3.51 6.68
CA VAL A 28 -4.19 -2.74 6.46
C VAL A 28 -4.35 -1.38 7.13
N LEU A 29 -3.31 -0.92 7.83
CA LEU A 29 -3.23 0.45 8.35
C LEU A 29 -2.52 1.34 7.33
N LEU A 30 -3.09 2.50 7.04
CA LEU A 30 -2.56 3.46 6.06
C LEU A 30 -2.32 4.83 6.73
N PRO A 31 -1.20 5.02 7.45
CA PRO A 31 -0.82 6.32 7.96
C PRO A 31 -0.61 7.29 6.81
N GLY A 32 -1.21 8.50 6.89
CA GLY A 32 -1.02 9.53 5.85
C GLY A 32 0.39 10.12 5.80
N ASP A 33 1.16 10.01 6.88
CA ASP A 33 2.54 10.46 6.98
C ASP A 33 3.47 9.23 7.02
N PRO A 34 4.39 9.06 6.05
CA PRO A 34 5.37 7.98 6.06
C PRO A 34 6.20 7.91 7.34
N GLY A 35 6.52 9.07 7.96
CA GLY A 35 7.26 9.11 9.23
C GLY A 35 6.51 8.51 10.42
N ARG A 36 5.19 8.32 10.29
CA ARG A 36 4.35 7.71 11.34
C ARG A 36 4.36 6.18 11.27
N VAL A 37 4.86 5.58 10.19
CA VAL A 37 4.84 4.12 10.02
C VAL A 37 5.60 3.44 11.16
N ASP A 38 6.85 3.84 11.42
CA ASP A 38 7.68 3.22 12.45
C ASP A 38 7.08 3.35 13.86
N LEU A 39 6.48 4.50 14.16
CA LEU A 39 5.78 4.72 15.42
C LEU A 39 4.58 3.76 15.57
N VAL A 40 3.76 3.62 14.53
CA VAL A 40 2.62 2.68 14.55
C VAL A 40 3.09 1.24 14.73
N LEU A 41 4.16 0.84 14.05
CA LEU A 41 4.72 -0.51 14.16
C LEU A 41 5.26 -0.82 15.56
N SER A 42 5.77 0.19 16.30
CA SER A 42 6.24 0.00 17.67
C SER A 42 5.15 -0.47 18.66
N PHE A 43 3.88 -0.28 18.32
CA PHE A 43 2.73 -0.73 19.11
C PHE A 43 2.13 -2.06 18.63
N LEU A 44 2.68 -2.69 17.58
CA LEU A 44 2.10 -3.85 16.92
C LEU A 44 3.09 -5.02 16.81
N GLU A 45 2.70 -6.17 17.33
CA GLU A 45 3.44 -7.43 17.14
C GLU A 45 3.14 -8.05 15.77
N GLY A 46 4.14 -8.68 15.16
CA GLY A 46 3.98 -9.36 13.86
C GLY A 46 3.69 -8.43 12.68
N SER A 47 3.96 -7.14 12.83
CA SER A 47 3.66 -6.12 11.83
C SER A 47 4.66 -6.16 10.66
N ARG A 48 4.20 -5.78 9.46
CA ARG A 48 5.00 -5.79 8.23
C ARG A 48 4.74 -4.51 7.42
N VAL A 49 5.80 -3.88 6.95
CA VAL A 49 5.74 -2.80 5.96
C VAL A 49 5.49 -3.39 4.57
N LEU A 50 4.45 -2.91 3.88
CA LEU A 50 4.03 -3.46 2.58
C LEU A 50 4.55 -2.67 1.38
N CYS A 51 4.52 -1.33 1.47
CA CYS A 51 4.93 -0.45 0.39
C CYS A 51 5.59 0.78 1.00
N PHE A 52 6.79 1.08 0.54
CA PHE A 52 7.46 2.37 0.72
C PHE A 52 7.92 2.82 -0.66
N LYS A 53 7.82 4.12 -0.91
CA LYS A 53 8.31 4.74 -2.14
C LYS A 53 9.67 5.36 -1.89
#